data_AF-A0A847JML6-F1
#
_entry.id   AF-A0A847JML6-F1
#
_cell.length_a   1.000
_cell.length_b   1.000
_cell.length_c   1.000
_cell.angle_alpha   90.00
_cell.angle_beta   90.00
_cell.angle_gamma   90.00
#
_symmetry.space_group_name_H-M   'P 1'
#
loop_
_entity.id
_entity.type
_entity.pdbx_description
1 polymer ?
#
loop_
_entity_poly.entity_id
_entity_poly.type
_entity_poly.pdbx_seq_one_letter_code
_entity_poly.pdbx_strand_id
1 'polypeptide(L)'
;MESHKKNIDYYSLHGIWGAYASFVLGRMERGAGVVVGNVRPPERGLFVGYRVGHEEPHLLPFSSGRKYGLGSAAYFSGESSQNIDENYKKARRFNPEEIERQIYFSGEEWRSKSMGFRIYSFFGEVPDPALVSGAVARSAFRPSILLRLSFDNCDGKDEMTGLFGMQGIRRPLSDSTNGALLGMASNDCFGFAINSAADVEEVMDWSVINATFNCNHSLCRLASEGGLRFRIPAHSRAEYIIALGVYRDGITTSGRRACAYYTCFFEDLEDVLESALDETEESLCKAKKLDDLLESSGLSEDRCFLIAQAAHSYVANTELLRTEDGEPVFIVNEGEYQMMNTLDLVIDQIFWEARFSPWTLRNELESLEEYSSYEDSYGLAFAHDQGVDNCFATRGRSVYELPGLTGCFSFMSYEEILNWTISACIYSNLAGDWNWAKAKRKVLCSCLESLIARDANGDGII
;
A
#
# COMPACT_ATOMS: atom_id res chain seq x y z
N MET A 1 21.08 -13.64 -30.31
CA MET A 1 19.91 -13.53 -29.41
C MET A 1 20.12 -12.26 -28.61
N GLU A 2 19.56 -11.15 -29.07
CA GLU A 2 19.43 -9.97 -28.21
C GLU A 2 18.56 -10.38 -27.02
N SER A 3 19.10 -10.35 -25.81
CA SER A 3 18.28 -10.50 -24.63
C SER A 3 17.28 -9.34 -24.65
N HIS A 4 15.99 -9.64 -24.79
CA HIS A 4 14.96 -8.64 -24.50
C HIS A 4 15.15 -8.23 -23.05
N LYS A 5 15.86 -7.12 -22.81
CA LYS A 5 16.05 -6.56 -21.48
C LYS A 5 14.66 -6.19 -20.98
N LYS A 6 14.20 -6.83 -19.90
CA LYS A 6 12.90 -6.52 -19.29
C LYS A 6 12.87 -5.02 -18.98
N ASN A 7 11.82 -4.33 -19.43
CA ASN A 7 11.65 -2.92 -19.11
C ASN A 7 11.43 -2.78 -17.60
N ILE A 8 12.25 -1.98 -16.92
CA ILE A 8 12.19 -1.75 -15.48
C ILE A 8 11.48 -0.42 -15.13
N ASP A 9 11.09 0.39 -16.10
CA ASP A 9 10.40 1.68 -15.92
C ASP A 9 8.86 1.50 -15.86
N TYR A 10 8.36 1.10 -14.69
CA TYR A 10 6.94 0.97 -14.38
C TYR A 10 6.70 1.24 -12.89
N TYR A 11 5.48 1.63 -12.52
CA TYR A 11 5.13 1.78 -11.10
C TYR A 11 4.82 0.42 -10.49
N SER A 12 5.25 0.23 -9.26
CA SER A 12 4.73 -0.79 -8.34
C SER A 12 4.12 -0.09 -7.14
N LEU A 13 2.97 -0.60 -6.70
CA LEU A 13 2.31 -0.16 -5.48
C LEU A 13 2.65 -1.19 -4.41
N HIS A 14 3.33 -0.79 -3.34
CA HIS A 14 3.54 -1.66 -2.18
C HIS A 14 2.45 -1.36 -1.15
N GLY A 15 1.33 -2.06 -1.28
CA GLY A 15 0.16 -1.88 -0.43
C GLY A 15 0.40 -2.21 1.04
N ILE A 16 -0.28 -1.47 1.92
CA ILE A 16 -0.40 -1.75 3.34
C ILE A 16 -1.80 -2.34 3.57
N TRP A 17 -1.87 -3.63 3.87
CA TRP A 17 -3.13 -4.36 3.96
C TRP A 17 -4.13 -3.69 4.93
N GLY A 18 -5.36 -3.51 4.47
CA GLY A 18 -6.46 -2.95 5.25
C GLY A 18 -6.31 -1.46 5.60
N ALA A 19 -5.25 -0.77 5.17
CA ALA A 19 -5.03 0.63 5.52
C ALA A 19 -5.43 1.63 4.41
N TYR A 20 -5.84 1.13 3.24
CA TYR A 20 -6.00 1.88 2.00
C TYR A 20 -4.83 2.83 1.75
N ALA A 21 -3.63 2.26 1.78
CA ALA A 21 -2.39 3.00 1.65
C ALA A 21 -1.35 2.17 0.91
N SER A 22 -0.40 2.86 0.27
CA SER A 22 0.69 2.20 -0.44
C SER A 22 1.96 3.06 -0.48
N PHE A 23 3.10 2.39 -0.54
CA PHE A 23 4.36 2.99 -0.92
C PHE A 23 4.58 2.77 -2.41
N VAL A 24 4.47 3.84 -3.20
CA VAL A 24 4.46 3.77 -4.68
C VAL A 24 5.82 4.22 -5.22
N LEU A 25 6.43 3.41 -6.08
CA LEU A 25 7.71 3.74 -6.73
C LEU A 25 7.92 2.99 -8.04
N GLY A 26 9.02 3.32 -8.72
CA GLY A 26 9.57 2.50 -9.80
C GLY A 26 9.64 3.18 -11.16
N ARG A 27 8.72 4.12 -11.46
CA ARG A 27 8.89 4.93 -12.67
C ARG A 27 10.00 5.95 -12.51
N MET A 28 10.93 5.94 -13.45
CA MET A 28 12.13 6.75 -13.37
C MET A 28 11.81 8.23 -13.51
N GLU A 29 12.28 9.02 -12.55
CA GLU A 29 12.14 10.47 -12.49
C GLU A 29 10.68 10.98 -12.45
N ARG A 30 9.72 10.09 -12.14
CA ARG A 30 8.28 10.43 -12.04
C ARG A 30 7.76 10.65 -10.63
N GLY A 31 8.63 10.46 -9.64
CA GLY A 31 8.28 10.58 -8.23
C GLY A 31 7.92 9.23 -7.60
N ALA A 32 7.88 9.22 -6.28
CA ALA A 32 7.59 8.08 -5.44
C ALA A 32 7.24 8.54 -4.02
N GLY A 33 6.62 7.66 -3.25
CA GLY A 33 6.34 7.93 -1.84
C GLY A 33 5.07 7.24 -1.35
N VAL A 34 4.65 7.64 -0.15
CA VAL A 34 3.44 7.09 0.49
C VAL A 34 2.19 7.81 -0.01
N VAL A 35 1.17 7.03 -0.32
CA VAL A 35 -0.19 7.47 -0.65
C VAL A 35 -1.13 6.86 0.37
N VAL A 36 -2.06 7.66 0.90
CA VAL A 36 -3.03 7.26 1.92
C VAL A 36 -4.41 7.71 1.46
N GLY A 37 -5.39 6.81 1.47
CA GLY A 37 -6.75 7.04 0.96
C GLY A 37 -6.84 7.16 -0.56
N ASN A 38 -5.81 6.71 -1.30
CA ASN A 38 -5.75 6.72 -2.75
C ASN A 38 -4.64 5.77 -3.24
N VAL A 39 -4.56 5.53 -4.55
CA VAL A 39 -3.51 4.73 -5.21
C VAL A 39 -2.76 5.48 -6.32
N ARG A 40 -3.13 6.73 -6.61
CA ARG A 40 -2.45 7.56 -7.61
C ARG A 40 -1.02 7.84 -7.17
N PRO A 41 -0.01 7.55 -8.01
CA PRO A 41 1.38 7.81 -7.68
C PRO A 41 1.60 9.27 -7.26
N PRO A 42 2.32 9.53 -6.16
CA PRO A 42 2.52 10.89 -5.67
C PRO A 42 3.58 11.59 -6.52
N GLU A 43 3.37 12.87 -6.83
CA GLU A 43 4.39 13.72 -7.50
C GLU A 43 5.47 14.22 -6.51
N ARG A 44 5.87 13.37 -5.56
CA ARG A 44 6.87 13.68 -4.53
C ARG A 44 8.17 12.95 -4.81
N GLY A 45 9.27 13.46 -4.29
CA GLY A 45 10.59 12.83 -4.38
C GLY A 45 10.84 11.84 -3.25
N LEU A 46 11.33 10.66 -3.63
CA LEU A 46 12.02 9.72 -2.75
C LEU A 46 13.50 9.73 -3.13
N PHE A 47 14.37 9.78 -2.13
CA PHE A 47 15.82 9.83 -2.29
C PHE A 47 16.43 8.64 -1.58
N VAL A 48 16.97 7.70 -2.36
CA VAL A 48 17.69 6.53 -1.85
C VAL A 48 19.02 6.46 -2.58
N GLY A 49 20.12 6.40 -1.83
CA GLY A 49 21.44 6.45 -2.45
C GLY A 49 22.58 6.55 -1.47
N TYR A 50 23.78 6.84 -1.98
CA TYR A 50 24.98 6.94 -1.17
C TYR A 50 26.04 7.87 -1.79
N ARG A 51 27.07 8.19 -1.00
CA ARG A 51 28.31 8.84 -1.44
C ARG A 51 29.50 8.21 -0.73
N VAL A 52 30.59 7.93 -1.44
CA VAL A 52 31.85 7.46 -0.86
C VAL A 52 32.80 8.65 -0.73
N GLY A 53 33.29 8.93 0.48
CA GLY A 53 34.18 10.05 0.76
C GLY A 53 33.64 11.38 0.21
N HIS A 54 34.43 11.99 -0.69
CA HIS A 54 34.11 13.25 -1.36
C HIS A 54 33.69 13.10 -2.84
N GLU A 55 33.37 11.89 -3.28
CA GLU A 55 32.88 11.64 -4.64
C GLU A 55 31.48 12.26 -4.86
N GLU A 56 30.94 12.16 -6.08
CA GLU A 56 29.57 12.60 -6.33
C GLU A 56 28.53 11.64 -5.69
N PRO A 57 27.43 12.15 -5.13
CA PRO A 57 26.34 11.31 -4.65
C PRO A 57 25.70 10.50 -5.79
N HIS A 58 25.35 9.26 -5.51
CA HIS A 58 24.66 8.35 -6.40
C HIS A 58 23.26 8.04 -5.87
N LEU A 59 22.22 8.25 -6.67
CA LEU A 59 20.82 8.08 -6.27
C LEU A 59 20.05 7.14 -7.19
N LEU A 60 19.11 6.38 -6.63
CA LEU A 60 18.04 5.74 -7.40
C LEU A 60 17.10 6.80 -8.00
N PRO A 61 16.57 6.59 -9.21
CA PRO A 61 15.83 7.62 -9.97
C PRO A 61 14.36 7.76 -9.53
N PHE A 62 14.08 7.89 -8.24
CA PHE A 62 12.71 7.97 -7.70
C PHE A 62 12.20 9.41 -7.45
N SER A 63 12.87 10.41 -8.04
CA SER A 63 12.51 11.82 -7.90
C SER A 63 12.61 12.54 -9.24
N SER A 64 11.71 13.50 -9.47
CA SER A 64 11.84 14.43 -10.60
C SER A 64 12.85 15.56 -10.34
N GLY A 65 13.38 15.63 -9.10
CA GLY A 65 14.26 16.70 -8.65
C GLY A 65 13.56 18.04 -8.37
N ARG A 66 12.25 18.13 -8.62
CA ARG A 66 11.46 19.34 -8.31
C ARG A 66 11.44 19.57 -6.80
N LYS A 67 11.59 20.83 -6.39
CA LYS A 67 11.43 21.20 -4.98
C LYS A 67 9.98 21.02 -4.53
N TYR A 68 9.81 20.63 -3.27
CA TYR A 68 8.51 20.47 -2.64
C TYR A 68 8.26 21.61 -1.64
N GLY A 69 7.12 22.30 -1.79
CA GLY A 69 6.76 23.44 -0.94
C GLY A 69 7.70 24.65 -1.08
N LEU A 70 7.48 25.70 -0.29
CA LEU A 70 8.31 26.90 -0.32
C LEU A 70 9.71 26.64 0.25
N GLY A 71 10.73 27.04 -0.49
CA GLY A 71 12.14 26.96 -0.07
C GLY A 71 12.58 28.15 0.78
N SER A 72 13.82 28.10 1.28
CA SER A 72 14.44 29.21 2.03
C SER A 72 14.46 30.53 1.24
N ALA A 73 14.52 30.49 -0.09
CA ALA A 73 14.47 31.67 -0.96
C ALA A 73 13.17 32.49 -0.80
N ALA A 74 12.06 31.87 -0.36
CA ALA A 74 10.81 32.58 -0.12
C ALA A 74 10.95 33.69 0.95
N TYR A 75 11.92 33.57 1.86
CA TYR A 75 12.22 34.60 2.86
C TYR A 75 13.01 35.79 2.30
N PHE A 76 13.64 35.64 1.14
CA PHE A 76 14.58 36.62 0.60
C PHE A 76 14.17 37.23 -0.74
N SER A 77 13.53 36.46 -1.64
CA SER A 77 13.30 36.88 -3.04
C SER A 77 11.85 36.76 -3.53
N GLY A 78 10.91 36.24 -2.73
CA GLY A 78 9.51 36.07 -3.14
C GLY A 78 9.29 35.10 -4.32
N GLU A 79 10.31 34.37 -4.75
CA GLU A 79 10.23 33.43 -5.87
C GLU A 79 9.59 32.10 -5.48
N SER A 80 8.81 31.55 -6.41
CA SER A 80 8.06 30.29 -6.24
C SER A 80 8.92 29.03 -6.39
N SER A 81 8.43 27.96 -5.78
CA SER A 81 9.10 26.67 -5.51
C SER A 81 9.23 25.69 -6.68
N GLN A 82 9.07 26.11 -7.94
CA GLN A 82 9.06 25.18 -9.08
C GLN A 82 10.44 24.83 -9.66
N ASN A 83 11.52 25.33 -9.06
CA ASN A 83 12.88 25.03 -9.51
C ASN A 83 13.32 23.63 -9.09
N ILE A 84 14.15 23.00 -9.93
CA ILE A 84 14.85 21.76 -9.58
C ILE A 84 15.88 22.07 -8.48
N ASP A 85 16.03 21.18 -7.50
CA ASP A 85 17.08 21.28 -6.49
C ASP A 85 18.48 21.21 -7.11
N GLU A 86 19.34 22.18 -6.78
CA GLU A 86 20.71 22.25 -7.28
C GLU A 86 21.58 21.08 -6.79
N ASN A 87 21.32 20.55 -5.59
CA ASN A 87 22.05 19.38 -5.10
C ASN A 87 21.59 18.12 -5.82
N TYR A 88 20.31 18.02 -6.19
CA TYR A 88 19.81 16.95 -7.04
C TYR A 88 20.44 16.99 -8.45
N LYS A 89 20.60 18.18 -9.05
CA LYS A 89 21.29 18.32 -10.35
C LYS A 89 22.73 17.82 -10.32
N LYS A 90 23.43 18.05 -9.20
CA LYS A 90 24.82 17.62 -8.98
C LYS A 90 24.95 16.14 -8.60
N ALA A 91 23.89 15.52 -8.09
CA ALA A 91 23.89 14.09 -7.79
C ALA A 91 23.73 13.28 -9.08
N ARG A 92 24.52 12.21 -9.22
CA ARG A 92 24.39 11.25 -10.31
C ARG A 92 23.21 10.32 -10.04
N ARG A 93 22.40 10.07 -11.07
CA ARG A 93 21.34 9.05 -11.03
C ARG A 93 21.87 7.78 -11.68
N PHE A 94 21.52 6.62 -11.13
CA PHE A 94 21.82 5.35 -11.79
C PHE A 94 21.05 5.25 -13.11
N ASN A 95 21.75 4.88 -14.17
CA ASN A 95 21.12 4.58 -15.45
C ASN A 95 20.39 3.22 -15.37
N PRO A 96 19.37 2.98 -16.20
CA PRO A 96 18.64 1.71 -16.19
C PRO A 96 19.51 0.46 -16.30
N GLU A 97 20.66 0.56 -16.98
CA GLU A 97 21.58 -0.55 -17.19
C GLU A 97 22.43 -0.88 -15.96
N GLU A 98 22.51 0.04 -15.00
CA GLU A 98 23.19 -0.13 -13.71
C GLU A 98 22.25 -0.67 -12.63
N ILE A 99 20.96 -0.86 -12.96
CA ILE A 99 19.92 -1.26 -12.02
C ILE A 99 19.46 -2.67 -12.34
N GLU A 100 19.53 -3.54 -11.33
CA GLU A 100 18.82 -4.81 -11.31
C GLU A 100 17.56 -4.63 -10.48
N ARG A 101 16.39 -4.83 -11.10
CA ARG A 101 15.08 -4.74 -10.45
C ARG A 101 14.41 -6.11 -10.50
N GLN A 102 13.97 -6.61 -9.35
CA GLN A 102 13.24 -7.86 -9.26
C GLN A 102 12.02 -7.70 -8.36
N ILE A 103 10.85 -8.05 -8.91
CA ILE A 103 9.64 -8.19 -8.12
C ILE A 103 9.55 -9.61 -7.58
N TYR A 104 9.15 -9.72 -6.32
CA TYR A 104 8.92 -10.96 -5.60
C TYR A 104 7.47 -10.99 -5.12
N PHE A 105 7.00 -12.15 -4.68
CA PHE A 105 5.62 -12.22 -4.20
C PHE A 105 5.41 -11.35 -2.95
N SER A 106 6.39 -11.32 -2.05
CA SER A 106 6.35 -10.54 -0.81
C SER A 106 6.70 -9.05 -0.99
N GLY A 107 7.24 -8.63 -2.13
CA GLY A 107 7.67 -7.25 -2.34
C GLY A 107 8.60 -7.07 -3.53
N GLU A 108 9.61 -6.20 -3.42
CA GLU A 108 10.44 -5.82 -4.57
C GLU A 108 11.85 -5.42 -4.14
N GLU A 109 12.84 -5.67 -5.01
CA GLU A 109 14.24 -5.35 -4.76
C GLU A 109 14.88 -4.59 -5.92
N TRP A 110 15.65 -3.57 -5.57
CA TRP A 110 16.49 -2.77 -6.45
C TRP A 110 17.94 -2.93 -6.02
N ARG A 111 18.82 -3.30 -6.94
CA ARG A 111 20.27 -3.36 -6.69
C ARG A 111 21.00 -2.49 -7.69
N SER A 112 21.97 -1.72 -7.22
CA SER A 112 22.87 -0.97 -8.07
C SER A 112 24.22 -0.77 -7.39
N LYS A 113 25.28 -1.24 -8.06
CA LYS A 113 26.67 -1.19 -7.56
C LYS A 113 26.77 -1.70 -6.12
N SER A 114 27.09 -0.82 -5.18
CA SER A 114 27.32 -1.10 -3.76
C SER A 114 26.06 -0.98 -2.90
N MET A 115 24.86 -0.87 -3.48
CA MET A 115 23.63 -0.66 -2.71
C MET A 115 22.52 -1.63 -3.13
N GLY A 116 21.78 -2.12 -2.13
CA GLY A 116 20.50 -2.79 -2.29
C GLY A 116 19.39 -2.06 -1.55
N PHE A 117 18.21 -2.02 -2.15
CA PHE A 117 16.99 -1.49 -1.55
C PHE A 117 15.86 -2.49 -1.78
N ARG A 118 15.39 -3.13 -0.71
CA ARG A 118 14.32 -4.13 -0.74
C ARG A 118 13.13 -3.68 0.07
N ILE A 119 11.94 -3.96 -0.45
CA ILE A 119 10.65 -3.65 0.14
C ILE A 119 9.95 -4.97 0.41
N TYR A 120 9.33 -5.10 1.58
CA TYR A 120 8.52 -6.24 2.00
C TYR A 120 7.14 -5.72 2.38
N SER A 121 6.15 -5.99 1.54
CA SER A 121 4.81 -5.40 1.62
C SER A 121 3.67 -6.40 1.62
N PHE A 122 3.95 -7.68 1.41
CA PHE A 122 2.94 -8.74 1.50
C PHE A 122 3.41 -9.86 2.42
N PHE A 123 2.61 -10.13 3.45
CA PHE A 123 2.93 -11.07 4.53
C PHE A 123 1.98 -12.27 4.61
N GLY A 124 1.06 -12.41 3.65
CA GLY A 124 0.29 -13.62 3.42
C GLY A 124 -1.10 -13.57 4.03
N GLU A 125 -1.45 -14.62 4.76
CA GLU A 125 -2.80 -14.82 5.28
C GLU A 125 -3.15 -13.81 6.39
N VAL A 126 -4.39 -13.30 6.36
CA VAL A 126 -4.93 -12.40 7.38
C VAL A 126 -6.09 -13.10 8.09
N PRO A 127 -5.98 -13.34 9.40
CA PRO A 127 -6.96 -14.12 10.14
C PRO A 127 -8.27 -13.36 10.36
N ASP A 128 -9.33 -14.13 10.60
CA ASP A 128 -10.63 -13.59 10.99
C ASP A 128 -10.53 -12.91 12.36
N PRO A 129 -10.85 -11.60 12.48
CA PRO A 129 -10.77 -10.89 13.76
C PRO A 129 -11.65 -11.50 14.86
N ALA A 130 -12.72 -12.23 14.51
CA ALA A 130 -13.58 -12.89 15.48
C ALA A 130 -12.94 -14.15 16.10
N LEU A 131 -11.86 -14.68 15.50
CA LEU A 131 -11.25 -15.97 15.87
C LEU A 131 -9.86 -15.84 16.51
N VAL A 132 -9.29 -14.64 16.56
CA VAL A 132 -7.92 -14.42 17.07
C VAL A 132 -7.89 -13.60 18.36
N SER A 133 -6.88 -13.87 19.18
CA SER A 133 -6.59 -13.07 20.37
C SER A 133 -6.05 -11.68 20.02
N GLY A 134 -6.10 -10.74 20.97
CA GLY A 134 -5.65 -9.36 20.75
C GLY A 134 -4.19 -9.21 20.29
N ALA A 135 -3.27 -10.04 20.80
CA ALA A 135 -1.86 -9.98 20.37
C ALA A 135 -1.67 -10.43 18.91
N VAL A 136 -2.31 -11.54 18.52
CA VAL A 136 -2.29 -12.04 17.14
C VAL A 136 -2.97 -11.05 16.20
N ALA A 137 -4.11 -10.48 16.62
CA ALA A 137 -4.83 -9.45 15.87
C ALA A 137 -3.96 -8.20 15.65
N ARG A 138 -3.31 -7.70 16.70
CA ARG A 138 -2.40 -6.54 16.61
C ARG A 138 -1.28 -6.76 15.59
N SER A 139 -0.64 -7.93 15.58
CA SER A 139 0.39 -8.26 14.58
C SER A 139 -0.18 -8.33 13.15
N ALA A 140 -1.34 -8.97 12.98
CA ALA A 140 -1.94 -9.23 11.68
C ALA A 140 -2.57 -7.99 11.01
N PHE A 141 -3.10 -7.06 11.80
CA PHE A 141 -3.76 -5.85 11.30
C PHE A 141 -2.87 -4.60 11.38
N ARG A 142 -1.56 -4.78 11.58
CA ARG A 142 -0.61 -3.68 11.67
C ARG A 142 -0.47 -2.97 10.32
N PRO A 143 -0.70 -1.65 10.25
CA PRO A 143 -0.64 -0.90 8.99
C PRO A 143 0.79 -0.49 8.64
N SER A 144 1.68 -1.47 8.41
CA SER A 144 3.09 -1.23 8.10
C SER A 144 3.67 -2.18 7.04
N ILE A 145 4.74 -1.73 6.40
CA ILE A 145 5.66 -2.54 5.59
C ILE A 145 7.08 -2.41 6.13
N LEU A 146 7.98 -3.28 5.66
CA LEU A 146 9.40 -3.21 5.99
C LEU A 146 10.23 -2.86 4.76
N LEU A 147 11.25 -2.05 4.98
CA LEU A 147 12.25 -1.69 3.99
C LEU A 147 13.61 -2.16 4.49
N ARG A 148 14.46 -2.61 3.58
CA ARG A 148 15.83 -3.02 3.87
C ARG A 148 16.79 -2.30 2.95
N LEU A 149 17.73 -1.59 3.53
CA LEU A 149 18.83 -0.95 2.82
C LEU A 149 20.11 -1.70 3.13
N SER A 150 20.84 -2.08 2.10
CA SER A 150 22.16 -2.70 2.23
C SER A 150 23.20 -1.87 1.50
N PHE A 151 24.38 -1.74 2.12
CA PHE A 151 25.51 -1.00 1.59
C PHE A 151 26.77 -1.87 1.67
N ASP A 152 27.48 -2.00 0.55
CA ASP A 152 28.74 -2.73 0.44
C ASP A 152 29.93 -1.81 0.21
N ASN A 153 30.66 -1.53 1.28
CA ASN A 153 31.87 -0.72 1.30
C ASN A 153 33.13 -1.54 1.60
N CYS A 154 33.11 -2.86 1.35
CA CYS A 154 34.26 -3.75 1.63
C CYS A 154 35.54 -3.35 0.87
N ASP A 155 35.40 -2.97 -0.38
CA ASP A 155 36.53 -2.55 -1.23
C ASP A 155 36.84 -1.05 -1.12
N GLY A 156 35.98 -0.29 -0.43
CA GLY A 156 36.12 1.15 -0.24
C GLY A 156 37.17 1.50 0.82
N LYS A 157 37.93 2.57 0.54
CA LYS A 157 38.99 3.09 1.43
C LYS A 157 38.52 4.26 2.30
N ASP A 158 37.41 4.88 1.91
CA ASP A 158 36.80 6.01 2.61
C ASP A 158 35.44 5.59 3.20
N GLU A 159 34.95 6.37 4.16
CA GLU A 159 33.59 6.22 4.70
C GLU A 159 32.55 6.42 3.59
N MET A 160 31.53 5.57 3.57
CA MET A 160 30.35 5.73 2.74
C MET A 160 29.21 6.32 3.58
N THR A 161 28.57 7.36 3.06
CA THR A 161 27.35 7.95 3.63
C THR A 161 26.15 7.46 2.83
N GLY A 162 25.18 6.81 3.47
CA GLY A 162 23.91 6.40 2.87
C GLY A 162 22.79 7.41 3.12
N LEU A 163 21.77 7.41 2.26
CA LEU A 163 20.58 8.25 2.33
C LEU A 163 19.31 7.42 2.12
N PHE A 164 18.34 7.61 3.01
CA PHE A 164 16.92 7.33 2.74
C PHE A 164 16.09 8.53 3.18
N GLY A 165 15.45 9.23 2.24
CA GLY A 165 14.71 10.45 2.55
C GLY A 165 13.57 10.71 1.58
N MET A 166 12.62 11.55 2.01
CA MET A 166 11.39 11.83 1.28
C MET A 166 11.01 13.30 1.36
N GLN A 167 10.25 13.76 0.37
CA GLN A 167 9.59 15.05 0.41
C GLN A 167 8.25 15.00 1.16
N GLY A 168 7.88 16.11 1.80
CA GLY A 168 6.61 16.26 2.51
C GLY A 168 6.58 15.58 3.87
N ILE A 169 7.75 15.28 4.43
CA ILE A 169 7.92 14.64 5.74
C ILE A 169 8.78 15.56 6.62
N ARG A 170 8.28 15.92 7.81
CA ARG A 170 8.78 17.09 8.55
C ARG A 170 8.81 16.93 10.06
N ARG A 171 8.37 15.78 10.58
CA ARG A 171 8.33 15.49 12.01
C ARG A 171 9.35 14.41 12.34
N PRO A 172 10.53 14.76 12.87
CA PRO A 172 11.48 13.80 13.40
C PRO A 172 10.85 12.97 14.52
N LEU A 173 11.07 11.65 14.51
CA LEU A 173 10.50 10.73 15.49
C LEU A 173 11.28 10.74 16.81
N SER A 174 12.55 11.15 16.78
CA SER A 174 13.33 11.30 18.01
C SER A 174 12.72 12.27 19.02
N ASP A 175 11.97 13.27 18.55
CA ASP A 175 11.28 14.25 19.40
C ASP A 175 10.13 13.65 20.21
N SER A 176 9.33 12.75 19.59
CA SER A 176 8.15 12.15 20.23
C SER A 176 8.50 10.87 20.99
N THR A 177 9.57 10.19 20.59
CA THR A 177 10.01 8.91 21.19
C THR A 177 11.20 9.06 22.14
N ASN A 178 11.63 10.29 22.44
CA ASN A 178 12.86 10.58 23.21
C ASN A 178 14.10 9.84 22.67
N GLY A 179 14.19 9.74 21.34
CA GLY A 179 15.29 9.11 20.62
C GLY A 179 15.30 7.57 20.62
N ALA A 180 14.22 6.92 21.10
CA ALA A 180 14.07 5.46 20.97
C ALA A 180 13.99 5.05 19.49
N LEU A 181 13.21 5.80 18.70
CA LEU A 181 13.15 5.67 17.26
C LEU A 181 13.83 6.86 16.58
N LEU A 182 14.54 6.58 15.49
CA LEU A 182 15.03 7.58 14.55
C LEU A 182 14.23 7.47 13.26
N GLY A 183 13.75 8.60 12.73
CA GLY A 183 12.93 8.57 11.54
C GLY A 183 12.22 9.88 11.26
N MET A 184 11.30 9.85 10.31
CA MET A 184 10.52 11.03 9.95
C MET A 184 9.06 10.65 9.73
N ALA A 185 8.16 11.56 10.09
CA ALA A 185 6.72 11.45 9.88
C ALA A 185 6.13 12.69 9.19
N SER A 186 5.01 12.48 8.50
CA SER A 186 4.17 13.51 7.90
C SER A 186 2.94 13.65 8.77
N ASN A 187 2.99 14.62 9.69
CA ASN A 187 2.05 14.73 10.80
C ASN A 187 1.99 13.38 11.54
N ASP A 188 0.79 12.87 11.80
CA ASP A 188 0.57 11.53 12.36
C ASP A 188 -0.01 10.55 11.33
N CYS A 189 0.02 10.91 10.04
CA CYS A 189 -0.64 10.15 8.97
C CYS A 189 0.24 8.99 8.46
N PHE A 190 1.52 9.25 8.22
CA PHE A 190 2.48 8.23 7.80
C PHE A 190 3.90 8.62 8.18
N GLY A 191 4.77 7.62 8.28
CA GLY A 191 6.17 7.84 8.60
C GLY A 191 7.02 6.60 8.38
N PHE A 192 8.31 6.75 8.64
CA PHE A 192 9.24 5.65 8.68
C PHE A 192 10.17 5.78 9.89
N ALA A 193 10.59 4.64 10.43
CA ALA A 193 11.44 4.57 11.61
C ALA A 193 12.45 3.44 11.52
N ILE A 194 13.55 3.60 12.25
CA ILE A 194 14.50 2.56 12.61
C ILE A 194 14.82 2.68 14.10
N ASN A 195 15.17 1.57 14.73
CA ASN A 195 15.72 1.57 16.08
C ASN A 195 16.97 2.46 16.15
N SER A 196 17.11 3.20 17.24
CA SER A 196 18.26 4.08 17.43
C SER A 196 19.59 3.32 17.34
N ALA A 197 20.51 3.84 16.53
CA ALA A 197 21.81 3.25 16.29
C ALA A 197 22.87 4.36 16.10
N ALA A 198 24.11 4.08 16.49
CA ALA A 198 25.17 5.10 16.53
C ALA A 198 25.64 5.57 15.13
N ASP A 199 25.39 4.76 14.10
CA ASP A 199 25.70 4.99 12.70
C ASP A 199 24.53 5.58 11.91
N VAL A 200 23.42 5.91 12.58
CA VAL A 200 22.20 6.45 11.99
C VAL A 200 21.88 7.82 12.60
N GLU A 201 21.56 8.78 11.74
CA GLU A 201 21.16 10.12 12.16
C GLU A 201 19.95 10.61 11.35
N GLU A 202 19.01 11.31 12.00
CA GLU A 202 17.96 12.04 11.29
C GLU A 202 18.56 13.25 10.57
N VAL A 203 18.02 13.57 9.40
CA VAL A 203 18.40 14.75 8.61
C VAL A 203 17.15 15.44 8.09
N MET A 204 17.15 16.78 8.11
CA MET A 204 16.01 17.58 7.67
C MET A 204 16.48 18.94 7.15
N ASP A 205 16.17 19.23 5.88
CA ASP A 205 16.49 20.49 5.19
C ASP A 205 15.63 20.62 3.92
N TRP A 206 15.65 21.78 3.26
CA TRP A 206 14.96 22.00 1.98
C TRP A 206 15.61 21.22 0.82
N SER A 207 16.77 20.62 1.08
CA SER A 207 17.44 19.63 0.25
C SER A 207 18.00 18.55 1.17
N VAL A 208 17.30 17.41 1.29
CA VAL A 208 17.76 16.31 2.15
C VAL A 208 19.08 15.73 1.64
N ILE A 209 19.35 15.84 0.34
CA ILE A 209 20.64 15.50 -0.28
C ILE A 209 21.76 16.34 0.32
N ASN A 210 21.55 17.66 0.42
CA ASN A 210 22.53 18.56 1.02
C ASN A 210 22.73 18.29 2.52
N ALA A 211 21.62 18.12 3.25
CA ALA A 211 21.64 17.82 4.68
C ALA A 211 22.45 16.56 4.99
N THR A 212 22.29 15.54 4.15
CA THR A 212 22.96 14.25 4.31
C THR A 212 24.45 14.35 4.00
N PHE A 213 24.79 14.93 2.85
CA PHE A 213 26.14 14.81 2.30
C PHE A 213 27.05 16.00 2.61
N ASN A 214 26.53 17.21 2.82
CA ASN A 214 27.38 18.41 2.90
C ASN A 214 27.29 19.15 4.23
N CYS A 215 26.30 18.81 5.06
CA CYS A 215 26.02 19.52 6.30
C CYS A 215 26.13 18.61 7.53
N ASN A 216 26.45 19.24 8.66
CA ASN A 216 26.48 18.58 9.97
C ASN A 216 25.82 19.46 11.06
N HIS A 217 24.83 20.25 10.65
CA HIS A 217 24.04 21.12 11.51
C HIS A 217 22.78 20.41 12.03
N SER A 218 22.15 21.01 13.04
CA SER A 218 20.87 20.56 13.59
C SER A 218 19.75 20.54 12.53
N LEU A 219 18.73 19.71 12.79
CA LEU A 219 17.55 19.55 11.93
C LEU A 219 16.87 20.90 11.63
N CYS A 220 16.73 21.22 10.33
CA CYS A 220 16.04 22.42 9.89
C CYS A 220 14.52 22.21 9.94
N ARG A 221 13.89 22.54 11.08
CA ARG A 221 12.48 22.24 11.36
C ARG A 221 11.46 22.96 10.47
N LEU A 222 11.87 23.98 9.73
CA LEU A 222 11.02 24.68 8.76
C LEU A 222 11.04 24.06 7.36
N ALA A 223 11.92 23.09 7.16
CA ALA A 223 12.15 22.52 5.85
C ALA A 223 11.06 21.53 5.43
N SER A 224 11.12 21.13 4.16
CA SER A 224 10.09 20.33 3.49
C SER A 224 10.50 18.91 3.15
N GLU A 225 11.76 18.54 3.42
CA GLU A 225 12.32 17.21 3.18
C GLU A 225 12.99 16.67 4.44
N GLY A 226 12.87 15.35 4.64
CA GLY A 226 13.38 14.65 5.81
C GLY A 226 13.89 13.27 5.46
N GLY A 227 14.86 12.77 6.20
CA GLY A 227 15.46 11.47 5.94
C GLY A 227 16.31 10.93 7.08
N LEU A 228 16.94 9.80 6.79
CA LEU A 228 17.97 9.15 7.58
C LEU A 228 19.29 9.20 6.81
N ARG A 229 20.36 9.51 7.54
CA ARG A 229 21.74 9.39 7.11
C ARG A 229 22.36 8.17 7.78
N PHE A 230 23.06 7.37 7.00
CA PHE A 230 23.78 6.19 7.46
C PHE A 230 25.29 6.38 7.29
N ARG A 231 26.10 5.98 8.26
CA ARG A 231 27.58 6.01 8.16
C ARG A 231 28.13 4.59 8.09
N ILE A 232 28.74 4.26 6.95
CA ILE A 232 29.29 2.93 6.69
C ILE A 232 30.82 3.04 6.61
N PRO A 233 31.57 2.51 7.59
CA PRO A 233 33.02 2.57 7.59
C PRO A 233 33.65 1.97 6.32
N ALA A 234 34.87 2.39 6.01
CA ALA A 234 35.71 1.71 5.03
C ALA A 234 35.87 0.23 5.41
N HIS A 235 35.95 -0.64 4.40
CA HIS A 235 36.13 -2.08 4.56
C HIS A 235 34.99 -2.80 5.31
N SER A 236 33.76 -2.29 5.22
CA SER A 236 32.61 -2.86 5.93
C SER A 236 31.36 -3.00 5.05
N ARG A 237 30.41 -3.80 5.53
CA ARG A 237 29.05 -3.90 5.01
C ARG A 237 28.08 -3.52 6.11
N ALA A 238 26.99 -2.87 5.75
CA ALA A 238 25.92 -2.54 6.67
C ALA A 238 24.56 -2.86 6.06
N GLU A 239 23.61 -3.28 6.90
CA GLU A 239 22.22 -3.52 6.54
C GLU A 239 21.33 -2.85 7.58
N TYR A 240 20.30 -2.15 7.12
CA TYR A 240 19.38 -1.38 7.95
C TYR A 240 17.95 -1.78 7.62
N ILE A 241 17.16 -2.09 8.64
CA ILE A 241 15.73 -2.34 8.53
C ILE A 241 14.97 -1.09 8.97
N ILE A 242 14.08 -0.62 8.11
CA ILE A 242 13.23 0.54 8.35
C ILE A 242 11.78 0.07 8.30
N ALA A 243 11.00 0.37 9.34
CA ALA A 243 9.56 0.25 9.28
C ALA A 243 8.98 1.46 8.56
N LEU A 244 8.02 1.26 7.66
CA LEU A 244 7.20 2.32 7.08
C LEU A 244 5.75 2.02 7.43
N GLY A 245 5.06 2.98 8.03
CA GLY A 245 3.72 2.80 8.58
C GLY A 245 2.79 3.95 8.28
N VAL A 246 1.49 3.70 8.44
CA VAL A 246 0.42 4.70 8.32
C VAL A 246 -0.52 4.63 9.52
N TYR A 247 -1.14 5.76 9.87
CA TYR A 247 -2.10 5.84 10.94
C TYR A 247 -3.15 6.93 10.64
N ARG A 248 -4.41 6.53 10.50
CA ARG A 248 -5.57 7.40 10.24
C ARG A 248 -6.52 7.27 11.42
N ASP A 249 -6.43 8.23 12.32
CA ASP A 249 -7.35 8.31 13.46
C ASP A 249 -8.68 8.98 13.07
N GLY A 250 -9.71 8.70 13.86
CA GLY A 250 -11.04 9.27 13.75
C GLY A 250 -11.90 8.63 12.67
N ILE A 251 -13.07 9.24 12.45
CA ILE A 251 -14.03 8.78 11.45
C ILE A 251 -13.52 9.13 10.06
N THR A 252 -13.24 8.10 9.27
CA THR A 252 -12.69 8.21 7.91
C THR A 252 -13.78 8.23 6.85
N THR A 253 -14.97 7.71 7.15
CA THR A 253 -16.05 7.54 6.16
C THR A 253 -17.30 8.36 6.44
N SER A 254 -18.02 8.70 5.37
CA SER A 254 -19.35 9.31 5.40
C SER A 254 -20.44 8.36 4.89
N GLY A 255 -21.72 8.66 5.13
CA GLY A 255 -22.85 7.77 4.82
C GLY A 255 -23.01 6.64 5.85
N ARG A 256 -21.96 5.84 6.04
CA ARG A 256 -21.80 4.89 7.15
C ARG A 256 -20.52 5.26 7.89
N ARG A 257 -20.65 5.81 9.09
CA ARG A 257 -19.52 6.32 9.89
C ARG A 257 -18.67 5.15 10.41
N ALA A 258 -17.39 5.16 10.07
CA ALA A 258 -16.43 4.16 10.47
C ALA A 258 -15.03 4.79 10.60
N CYS A 259 -14.17 4.15 11.39
CA CYS A 259 -12.74 4.48 11.52
C CYS A 259 -11.88 3.32 10.99
N ALA A 260 -10.58 3.56 10.81
CA ALA A 260 -9.66 2.50 10.42
C ALA A 260 -9.57 1.42 11.51
N TYR A 261 -9.68 0.14 11.14
CA TYR A 261 -9.83 -0.96 12.10
C TYR A 261 -8.61 -1.15 13.00
N TYR A 262 -7.41 -0.86 12.50
CA TYR A 262 -6.17 -0.98 13.28
C TYR A 262 -6.12 -0.04 14.50
N THR A 263 -6.94 1.01 14.55
CA THR A 263 -7.05 1.90 15.73
C THR A 263 -7.60 1.17 16.97
N CYS A 264 -8.10 -0.06 16.81
CA CYS A 264 -8.43 -0.94 17.93
C CYS A 264 -7.21 -1.48 18.66
N PHE A 265 -6.05 -1.50 17.99
CA PHE A 265 -4.85 -2.13 18.49
C PHE A 265 -3.70 -1.15 18.67
N PHE A 266 -3.65 -0.07 17.89
CA PHE A 266 -2.57 0.90 17.89
C PHE A 266 -3.05 2.27 18.35
N GLU A 267 -2.25 2.95 19.15
CA GLU A 267 -2.59 4.26 19.71
C GLU A 267 -2.24 5.42 18.75
N ASP A 268 -1.11 5.30 18.04
CA ASP A 268 -0.60 6.29 17.11
C ASP A 268 0.36 5.67 16.06
N LEU A 269 0.97 6.53 15.25
CA LEU A 269 1.94 6.13 14.23
C LEU A 269 3.22 5.54 14.82
N GLU A 270 3.73 6.09 15.93
CA GLU A 270 4.92 5.60 16.61
C GLU A 270 4.72 4.17 17.11
N ASP A 271 3.57 3.87 17.71
CA ASP A 271 3.19 2.55 18.18
C ASP A 271 3.11 1.52 17.03
N VAL A 272 2.63 1.93 15.85
CA VAL A 272 2.67 1.10 14.62
C VAL A 272 4.11 0.80 14.22
N LEU A 273 4.97 1.82 14.20
CA LEU A 273 6.35 1.73 13.73
C LEU A 273 7.23 0.91 14.68
N GLU A 274 7.12 1.12 15.99
CA GLU A 274 7.82 0.34 17.01
C GLU A 274 7.42 -1.13 16.92
N SER A 275 6.11 -1.40 16.89
CA SER A 275 5.58 -2.75 16.72
C SER A 275 6.12 -3.43 15.46
N ALA A 276 6.19 -2.73 14.33
CA ALA A 276 6.72 -3.29 13.07
C ALA A 276 8.20 -3.70 13.20
N LEU A 277 9.01 -2.91 13.91
CA LEU A 277 10.42 -3.19 14.14
C LEU A 277 10.60 -4.39 15.09
N ASP A 278 9.79 -4.49 16.15
CA ASP A 278 9.83 -5.60 17.12
C ASP A 278 9.58 -6.97 16.48
N GLU A 279 8.74 -7.05 15.45
CA GLU A 279 8.39 -8.30 14.76
C GLU A 279 9.08 -8.47 13.39
N THR A 280 10.22 -7.81 13.19
CA THR A 280 10.99 -7.87 11.94
C THR A 280 11.28 -9.30 11.50
N GLU A 281 11.83 -10.14 12.39
CA GLU A 281 12.24 -11.52 12.03
C GLU A 281 11.06 -12.38 11.58
N GLU A 282 9.93 -12.28 12.28
CA GLU A 282 8.71 -12.99 11.92
C GLU A 282 8.18 -12.55 10.56
N SER A 283 8.15 -11.23 10.33
CA SER A 283 7.67 -10.62 9.08
C SER A 283 8.53 -11.04 7.88
N LEU A 284 9.86 -11.05 8.04
CA LEU A 284 10.80 -11.51 7.02
C LEU A 284 10.67 -13.03 6.77
N CYS A 285 10.37 -13.82 7.80
CA CYS A 285 10.08 -15.25 7.63
C CYS A 285 8.80 -15.49 6.81
N LYS A 286 7.73 -14.73 7.07
CA LYS A 286 6.49 -14.77 6.28
C LYS A 286 6.73 -14.38 4.83
N ALA A 287 7.44 -13.27 4.62
CA ALA A 287 7.82 -12.80 3.28
C ALA A 287 8.60 -13.85 2.49
N LYS A 288 9.62 -14.46 3.12
CA LYS A 288 10.39 -15.54 2.49
C LYS A 288 9.53 -16.73 2.07
N LYS A 289 8.60 -17.18 2.92
CA LYS A 289 7.70 -18.30 2.59
C LYS A 289 6.83 -18.01 1.38
N LEU A 290 6.41 -16.76 1.19
CA LEU A 290 5.63 -16.34 0.02
C LEU A 290 6.50 -16.31 -1.24
N ASP A 291 7.71 -15.78 -1.15
CA ASP A 291 8.64 -15.79 -2.28
C ASP A 291 8.92 -17.24 -2.71
N ASP A 292 9.24 -18.12 -1.76
CA ASP A 292 9.47 -19.55 -2.02
C ASP A 292 8.23 -20.23 -2.63
N LEU A 293 7.00 -19.87 -2.19
CA LEU A 293 5.75 -20.39 -2.75
C LEU A 293 5.60 -20.04 -4.23
N LEU A 294 5.84 -18.79 -4.62
CA LEU A 294 5.67 -18.36 -6.01
C LEU A 294 6.83 -18.88 -6.89
N GLU A 295 8.06 -18.84 -6.40
CA GLU A 295 9.25 -19.34 -7.12
C GLU A 295 9.18 -20.86 -7.38
N SER A 296 8.63 -21.63 -6.43
CA SER A 296 8.47 -23.08 -6.57
C SER A 296 7.20 -23.52 -7.31
N SER A 297 6.37 -22.58 -7.79
CA SER A 297 5.09 -22.88 -8.45
C SER A 297 5.22 -23.58 -9.82
N GLY A 298 6.40 -23.53 -10.44
CA GLY A 298 6.63 -24.03 -11.80
C GLY A 298 6.07 -23.11 -12.90
N LEU A 299 5.58 -21.92 -12.54
CA LEU A 299 5.14 -20.90 -13.49
C LEU A 299 6.33 -20.23 -14.19
N SER A 300 6.08 -19.63 -15.36
CA SER A 300 7.10 -18.82 -16.04
C SER A 300 7.35 -17.52 -15.28
N GLU A 301 8.54 -16.93 -15.46
CA GLU A 301 8.90 -15.65 -14.85
C GLU A 301 7.87 -14.54 -15.12
N ASP A 302 7.30 -14.49 -16.32
CA ASP A 302 6.30 -13.47 -16.68
C ASP A 302 4.98 -13.66 -15.92
N ARG A 303 4.57 -14.92 -15.65
CA ARG A 303 3.40 -15.20 -14.83
C ARG A 303 3.66 -14.86 -13.36
N CYS A 304 4.85 -15.19 -12.84
CA CYS A 304 5.25 -14.79 -11.50
C CYS A 304 5.26 -13.26 -11.36
N PHE A 305 5.80 -12.55 -12.36
CA PHE A 305 5.76 -11.08 -12.41
C PHE A 305 4.33 -10.55 -12.34
N LEU A 306 3.42 -11.04 -13.19
CA LEU A 306 2.03 -10.58 -13.22
C LEU A 306 1.29 -10.86 -11.91
N ILE A 307 1.49 -12.05 -11.32
CA ILE A 307 0.88 -12.40 -10.02
C ILE A 307 1.38 -11.48 -8.91
N ALA A 308 2.70 -11.27 -8.82
CA ALA A 308 3.28 -10.41 -7.79
C ALA A 308 2.80 -8.95 -7.94
N GLN A 309 2.82 -8.42 -9.17
CA GLN A 309 2.37 -7.07 -9.46
C GLN A 309 0.88 -6.86 -9.12
N ALA A 310 0.03 -7.81 -9.50
CA ALA A 310 -1.40 -7.78 -9.20
C ALA A 310 -1.65 -7.88 -7.70
N ALA A 311 -0.94 -8.76 -6.99
CA ALA A 311 -1.05 -8.92 -5.54
C ALA A 311 -0.73 -7.62 -4.79
N HIS A 312 0.39 -6.95 -5.11
CA HIS A 312 0.73 -5.72 -4.40
C HIS A 312 -0.25 -4.58 -4.68
N SER A 313 -0.75 -4.52 -5.92
CA SER A 313 -1.77 -3.54 -6.32
C SER A 313 -3.13 -3.82 -5.68
N TYR A 314 -3.52 -5.09 -5.54
CA TYR A 314 -4.72 -5.49 -4.80
C TYR A 314 -4.62 -5.05 -3.33
N VAL A 315 -3.50 -5.38 -2.66
CA VAL A 315 -3.30 -5.02 -1.25
C VAL A 315 -3.36 -3.51 -1.04
N ALA A 316 -2.85 -2.71 -1.99
CA ALA A 316 -2.90 -1.25 -1.91
C ALA A 316 -4.31 -0.66 -1.89
N ASN A 317 -5.30 -1.41 -2.38
CA ASN A 317 -6.70 -1.01 -2.46
C ASN A 317 -7.55 -1.52 -1.29
N THR A 318 -7.01 -2.43 -0.47
CA THR A 318 -7.74 -2.98 0.68
C THR A 318 -7.87 -1.96 1.81
N GLU A 319 -9.07 -1.88 2.38
CA GLU A 319 -9.43 -1.02 3.50
C GLU A 319 -10.24 -1.83 4.51
N LEU A 320 -9.78 -1.89 5.76
CA LEU A 320 -10.53 -2.52 6.83
C LEU A 320 -10.93 -1.45 7.83
N LEU A 321 -12.24 -1.32 8.00
CA LEU A 321 -12.87 -0.31 8.84
C LEU A 321 -13.58 -0.95 10.02
N ARG A 322 -13.88 -0.13 11.01
CA ARG A 322 -14.75 -0.45 12.14
C ARG A 322 -15.86 0.58 12.23
N THR A 323 -17.12 0.15 12.19
CA THR A 323 -18.26 1.06 12.38
C THR A 323 -18.29 1.60 13.81
N GLU A 324 -19.05 2.67 14.05
CA GLU A 324 -19.27 3.19 15.40
C GLU A 324 -19.87 2.13 16.37
N ASP A 325 -20.66 1.19 15.84
CA ASP A 325 -21.22 0.06 16.61
C ASP A 325 -20.22 -1.08 16.86
N GLY A 326 -19.04 -1.00 16.25
CA GLY A 326 -17.92 -1.90 16.47
C GLY A 326 -17.76 -3.04 15.44
N GLU A 327 -18.59 -3.06 14.40
CA GLU A 327 -18.56 -4.10 13.37
C GLU A 327 -17.44 -3.87 12.34
N PRO A 328 -16.71 -4.92 11.92
CA PRO A 328 -15.72 -4.81 10.86
C PRO A 328 -16.40 -4.61 9.50
N VAL A 329 -15.83 -3.76 8.66
CA VAL A 329 -16.24 -3.57 7.25
C VAL A 329 -14.99 -3.61 6.39
N PHE A 330 -14.85 -4.67 5.60
CA PHE A 330 -13.79 -4.83 4.63
C PHE A 330 -14.23 -4.27 3.27
N ILE A 331 -13.34 -3.50 2.66
CA ILE A 331 -13.54 -2.86 1.37
C ILE A 331 -12.31 -3.11 0.50
N VAL A 332 -12.52 -3.44 -0.77
CA VAL A 332 -11.54 -3.27 -1.83
C VAL A 332 -11.97 -2.08 -2.69
N ASN A 333 -11.11 -1.05 -2.75
CA ASN A 333 -11.35 0.13 -3.56
C ASN A 333 -10.94 -0.10 -5.01
N GLU A 334 -11.72 0.40 -5.97
CA GLU A 334 -11.48 0.21 -7.40
C GLU A 334 -10.42 1.20 -7.92
N GLY A 335 -9.17 0.99 -7.53
CA GLY A 335 -8.01 1.66 -8.10
C GLY A 335 -8.18 3.18 -8.22
N GLU A 336 -8.05 3.70 -9.45
CA GLU A 336 -8.14 5.14 -9.72
C GLU A 336 -9.56 5.73 -9.66
N TYR A 337 -10.58 4.87 -9.72
CA TYR A 337 -12.01 5.24 -9.61
C TYR A 337 -12.47 5.25 -8.14
N GLN A 338 -11.80 4.50 -7.26
CA GLN A 338 -12.04 4.49 -5.83
C GLN A 338 -13.45 4.07 -5.43
N MET A 339 -14.18 3.37 -6.31
CA MET A 339 -15.47 2.76 -5.98
C MET A 339 -15.26 1.65 -4.95
N MET A 340 -16.17 1.53 -4.00
CA MET A 340 -16.00 0.68 -2.82
C MET A 340 -16.73 -0.64 -3.05
N ASN A 341 -16.03 -1.78 -3.04
CA ASN A 341 -16.62 -3.11 -3.23
C ASN A 341 -17.47 -3.20 -4.50
N THR A 342 -16.90 -2.78 -5.62
CA THR A 342 -17.46 -2.98 -6.96
C THR A 342 -17.67 -4.49 -7.18
N LEU A 343 -18.90 -4.94 -7.31
CA LEU A 343 -19.28 -6.35 -7.12
C LEU A 343 -18.82 -7.26 -8.27
N ASP A 344 -18.77 -6.75 -9.49
CA ASP A 344 -18.12 -7.39 -10.63
C ASP A 344 -16.59 -7.56 -10.44
N LEU A 345 -15.94 -6.75 -9.59
CA LEU A 345 -14.56 -7.00 -9.15
C LEU A 345 -14.48 -8.00 -7.99
N VAL A 346 -15.44 -8.02 -7.06
CA VAL A 346 -15.47 -8.97 -5.94
C VAL A 346 -15.45 -10.41 -6.45
N ILE A 347 -16.23 -10.73 -7.50
CA ILE A 347 -16.24 -12.08 -8.08
C ILE A 347 -14.89 -12.45 -8.72
N ASP A 348 -14.16 -11.51 -9.31
CA ASP A 348 -12.83 -11.76 -9.87
C ASP A 348 -11.76 -11.94 -8.78
N GLN A 349 -11.88 -11.18 -7.69
CA GLN A 349 -10.96 -11.18 -6.56
C GLN A 349 -11.17 -12.37 -5.62
N ILE A 350 -12.30 -13.07 -5.74
CA ILE A 350 -12.71 -14.14 -4.81
C ILE A 350 -11.67 -15.24 -4.60
N PHE A 351 -10.94 -15.63 -5.65
CA PHE A 351 -9.94 -16.70 -5.55
C PHE A 351 -8.71 -16.27 -4.75
N TRP A 352 -8.37 -14.98 -4.82
CA TRP A 352 -7.30 -14.40 -4.02
C TRP A 352 -7.71 -14.37 -2.54
N GLU A 353 -8.88 -13.81 -2.24
CA GLU A 353 -9.36 -13.71 -0.86
C GLU A 353 -9.65 -15.08 -0.24
N ALA A 354 -10.22 -16.03 -0.98
CA ALA A 354 -10.40 -17.39 -0.51
C ALA A 354 -9.08 -18.09 -0.16
N ARG A 355 -7.95 -17.64 -0.71
CA ARG A 355 -6.62 -18.15 -0.36
C ARG A 355 -6.03 -17.48 0.88
N PHE A 356 -6.19 -16.16 1.02
CA PHE A 356 -5.45 -15.36 2.00
C PHE A 356 -6.29 -14.80 3.14
N SER A 357 -7.58 -14.53 2.93
CA SER A 357 -8.47 -13.96 3.93
C SER A 357 -9.93 -14.37 3.72
N PRO A 358 -10.32 -15.66 3.78
CA PRO A 358 -11.68 -16.08 3.41
C PRO A 358 -12.83 -15.37 4.13
N TRP A 359 -12.57 -14.85 5.33
CA TRP A 359 -13.56 -14.11 6.12
C TRP A 359 -13.92 -12.75 5.49
N THR A 360 -13.05 -12.14 4.69
CA THR A 360 -13.32 -10.87 4.01
C THR A 360 -14.42 -11.03 2.98
N LEU A 361 -14.42 -12.13 2.21
CA LEU A 361 -15.52 -12.48 1.31
C LEU A 361 -16.87 -12.60 2.02
N ARG A 362 -16.89 -13.23 3.20
CA ARG A 362 -18.10 -13.28 4.02
C ARG A 362 -18.55 -11.87 4.37
N ASN A 363 -17.62 -11.02 4.82
CA ASN A 363 -17.90 -9.65 5.24
C ASN A 363 -18.44 -8.79 4.09
N GLU A 364 -17.83 -8.88 2.90
CA GLU A 364 -18.29 -8.17 1.70
C GLU A 364 -19.67 -8.65 1.26
N LEU A 365 -19.89 -9.97 1.15
CA LEU A 365 -21.18 -10.53 0.73
C LEU A 365 -22.31 -10.14 1.69
N GLU A 366 -22.04 -10.15 2.99
CA GLU A 366 -22.99 -9.71 4.02
C GLU A 366 -23.22 -8.19 3.96
N SER A 367 -22.17 -7.40 3.74
CA SER A 367 -22.26 -5.94 3.58
C SER A 367 -23.09 -5.58 2.33
N LEU A 368 -22.83 -6.23 1.20
CA LEU A 368 -23.56 -6.04 -0.06
C LEU A 368 -25.03 -6.44 0.06
N GLU A 369 -25.32 -7.57 0.71
CA GLU A 369 -26.70 -7.99 1.01
C GLU A 369 -27.42 -6.96 1.88
N GLU A 370 -26.80 -6.50 2.96
CA GLU A 370 -27.47 -5.62 3.92
C GLU A 370 -27.64 -4.18 3.40
N TYR A 371 -26.61 -3.66 2.72
CA TYR A 371 -26.54 -2.23 2.37
C TYR A 371 -26.72 -1.95 0.88
N SER A 372 -26.41 -2.90 0.00
CA SER A 372 -26.38 -2.66 -1.46
C SER A 372 -27.40 -3.48 -2.23
N SER A 373 -28.26 -4.26 -1.56
CA SER A 373 -29.39 -4.92 -2.22
C SER A 373 -30.57 -3.98 -2.45
N TYR A 374 -31.33 -4.24 -3.51
CA TYR A 374 -32.60 -3.57 -3.82
C TYR A 374 -33.56 -4.52 -4.53
N GLU A 375 -34.80 -4.08 -4.71
CA GLU A 375 -35.84 -4.81 -5.43
C GLU A 375 -36.22 -4.01 -6.69
N ASP A 376 -36.24 -4.68 -7.84
CA ASP A 376 -36.80 -4.15 -9.09
C ASP A 376 -38.04 -4.93 -9.55
N SER A 377 -38.52 -4.68 -10.77
CA SER A 377 -39.71 -5.36 -11.31
C SER A 377 -39.57 -6.88 -11.44
N TYR A 378 -38.35 -7.40 -11.38
CA TYR A 378 -38.01 -8.81 -11.47
C TYR A 378 -37.54 -9.41 -10.14
N GLY A 379 -37.56 -8.64 -9.04
CA GLY A 379 -37.18 -9.09 -7.71
C GLY A 379 -35.83 -8.55 -7.24
N LEU A 380 -35.18 -9.31 -6.36
CA LEU A 380 -33.90 -8.96 -5.73
C LEU A 380 -32.83 -8.63 -6.78
N ALA A 381 -32.03 -7.62 -6.51
CA ALA A 381 -30.83 -7.24 -7.24
C ALA A 381 -29.80 -6.63 -6.28
N PHE A 382 -28.59 -6.43 -6.77
CA PHE A 382 -27.49 -5.82 -6.02
C PHE A 382 -26.97 -4.63 -6.82
N ALA A 383 -26.63 -3.55 -6.11
CA ALA A 383 -26.02 -2.38 -6.70
C ALA A 383 -24.57 -2.68 -7.08
N HIS A 384 -24.08 -1.98 -8.12
CA HIS A 384 -22.73 -2.13 -8.66
C HIS A 384 -21.63 -1.97 -7.61
N ASP A 385 -21.76 -0.98 -6.72
CA ASP A 385 -20.77 -0.66 -5.70
C ASP A 385 -21.45 -0.19 -4.39
N GLN A 386 -20.66 0.02 -3.35
CA GLN A 386 -21.11 0.49 -2.03
C GLN A 386 -20.85 1.97 -1.77
N GLY A 387 -20.27 2.72 -2.72
CA GLY A 387 -19.79 4.07 -2.49
C GLY A 387 -18.54 4.41 -3.28
N VAL A 388 -17.98 5.60 -3.02
CA VAL A 388 -16.74 6.08 -3.63
C VAL A 388 -15.96 6.97 -2.66
N ASP A 389 -14.64 6.84 -2.65
CA ASP A 389 -13.73 7.74 -1.91
C ASP A 389 -14.16 7.95 -0.45
N ASN A 390 -14.29 6.84 0.30
CA ASN A 390 -14.75 6.82 1.68
C ASN A 390 -16.18 7.37 1.92
N CYS A 391 -16.97 7.55 0.87
CA CYS A 391 -18.37 7.99 0.97
C CYS A 391 -19.29 6.83 0.58
N PHE A 392 -19.88 6.18 1.57
CA PHE A 392 -20.86 5.12 1.33
C PHE A 392 -22.09 5.70 0.62
N ALA A 393 -22.55 4.98 -0.40
CA ALA A 393 -23.81 5.27 -1.05
C ALA A 393 -24.99 5.04 -0.09
N THR A 394 -26.13 5.66 -0.40
CA THR A 394 -27.39 5.36 0.31
C THR A 394 -27.81 3.92 0.06
N ARG A 395 -28.43 3.29 1.07
CA ARG A 395 -28.86 1.88 0.99
C ARG A 395 -29.60 1.55 -0.31
N GLY A 396 -29.22 0.44 -0.94
CA GLY A 396 -29.78 -0.08 -2.20
C GLY A 396 -29.43 0.75 -3.43
N ARG A 397 -28.37 1.55 -3.39
CA ARG A 397 -27.86 2.33 -4.54
C ARG A 397 -26.35 2.26 -4.59
N SER A 398 -25.81 2.30 -5.81
CA SER A 398 -24.40 2.51 -6.12
C SER A 398 -24.14 3.99 -6.42
N VAL A 399 -22.87 4.36 -6.58
CA VAL A 399 -22.49 5.66 -7.16
C VAL A 399 -22.34 5.61 -8.68
N TYR A 400 -22.21 4.41 -9.25
CA TYR A 400 -22.01 4.21 -10.69
C TYR A 400 -23.30 4.28 -11.50
N GLU A 401 -24.39 3.68 -11.02
CA GLU A 401 -25.56 3.39 -11.85
C GLU A 401 -26.54 4.58 -11.97
N LEU A 402 -26.90 4.91 -13.21
CA LEU A 402 -27.78 6.01 -13.58
C LEU A 402 -28.96 5.51 -14.42
N PRO A 403 -30.19 6.01 -14.18
CA PRO A 403 -31.37 5.58 -14.90
C PRO A 403 -31.42 6.13 -16.33
N GLY A 404 -32.04 5.36 -17.24
CA GLY A 404 -32.30 5.79 -18.61
C GLY A 404 -31.11 5.69 -19.56
N LEU A 405 -30.05 4.98 -19.16
CA LEU A 405 -28.88 4.67 -19.98
C LEU A 405 -28.92 3.20 -20.45
N THR A 406 -28.11 2.88 -21.47
CA THR A 406 -27.96 1.52 -22.02
C THR A 406 -26.49 1.15 -22.27
N GLY A 407 -25.55 1.91 -21.71
CA GLY A 407 -24.11 1.74 -21.89
C GLY A 407 -23.39 1.99 -20.56
N CYS A 408 -22.21 2.61 -20.62
CA CYS A 408 -21.48 3.00 -19.41
C CYS A 408 -22.39 3.78 -18.43
N PHE A 409 -22.28 3.49 -17.14
CA PHE A 409 -23.13 3.99 -16.06
C PHE A 409 -24.58 3.48 -16.09
N SER A 410 -24.96 2.55 -16.96
CA SER A 410 -26.24 1.86 -16.86
C SER A 410 -26.23 0.87 -15.69
N PHE A 411 -27.42 0.50 -15.23
CA PHE A 411 -27.60 -0.55 -14.23
C PHE A 411 -27.03 -1.89 -14.72
N MET A 412 -26.42 -2.62 -13.79
CA MET A 412 -25.86 -3.95 -13.98
C MET A 412 -26.68 -5.03 -13.25
N SER A 413 -27.98 -4.78 -12.98
CA SER A 413 -28.84 -5.63 -12.13
C SER A 413 -28.72 -7.15 -12.36
N TYR A 414 -28.64 -7.60 -13.61
CA TYR A 414 -28.53 -9.04 -13.95
C TYR A 414 -27.12 -9.59 -13.72
N GLU A 415 -26.08 -8.81 -14.01
CA GLU A 415 -24.70 -9.18 -13.75
C GLU A 415 -24.46 -9.27 -12.24
N GLU A 416 -24.90 -8.28 -11.47
CA GLU A 416 -24.60 -8.24 -10.04
C GLU A 416 -25.35 -9.27 -9.21
N ILE A 417 -26.58 -9.63 -9.59
CA ILE A 417 -27.27 -10.74 -8.94
C ILE A 417 -26.58 -12.08 -9.25
N LEU A 418 -26.04 -12.27 -10.45
CA LEU A 418 -25.23 -13.44 -10.78
C LEU A 418 -23.92 -13.44 -9.99
N ASN A 419 -23.21 -12.31 -9.97
CA ASN A 419 -21.94 -12.15 -9.26
C ASN A 419 -22.10 -12.46 -7.77
N TRP A 420 -23.07 -11.86 -7.08
CA TRP A 420 -23.32 -12.15 -5.68
C TRP A 420 -23.67 -13.63 -5.45
N THR A 421 -24.52 -14.21 -6.29
CA THR A 421 -24.97 -15.61 -6.16
C THR A 421 -23.81 -16.60 -6.37
N ILE A 422 -22.99 -16.38 -7.39
CA ILE A 422 -21.82 -17.21 -7.68
C ILE A 422 -20.78 -17.05 -6.58
N SER A 423 -20.50 -15.82 -6.15
CA SER A 423 -19.59 -15.53 -5.05
C SER A 423 -20.00 -16.21 -3.76
N ALA A 424 -21.30 -16.17 -3.40
CA ALA A 424 -21.83 -16.87 -2.24
C ALA A 424 -21.64 -18.40 -2.33
N CYS A 425 -21.81 -18.98 -3.52
CA CYS A 425 -21.57 -20.40 -3.76
C CYS A 425 -20.08 -20.77 -3.64
N ILE A 426 -19.20 -19.98 -4.25
CA ILE A 426 -17.74 -20.17 -4.20
C ILE A 426 -17.25 -20.04 -2.76
N TYR A 427 -17.64 -18.98 -2.05
CA TYR A 427 -17.28 -18.77 -0.64
C TYR A 427 -17.69 -19.98 0.22
N SER A 428 -18.96 -20.40 0.11
CA SER A 428 -19.49 -21.53 0.89
C SER A 428 -18.69 -22.81 0.65
N ASN A 429 -18.22 -23.03 -0.58
CA ASN A 429 -17.45 -24.21 -0.94
C ASN A 429 -15.98 -24.12 -0.49
N LEU A 430 -15.30 -23.02 -0.82
CA LEU A 430 -13.87 -22.84 -0.57
C LEU A 430 -13.56 -22.61 0.91
N ALA A 431 -14.41 -21.86 1.63
CA ALA A 431 -14.28 -21.65 3.07
C ALA A 431 -14.89 -22.78 3.90
N GLY A 432 -15.67 -23.67 3.29
CA GLY A 432 -16.36 -24.77 3.98
C GLY A 432 -17.47 -24.33 4.94
N ASP A 433 -17.95 -23.09 4.85
CA ASP A 433 -18.94 -22.51 5.76
C ASP A 433 -20.40 -22.82 5.33
N TRP A 434 -20.76 -24.10 5.44
CA TRP A 434 -22.12 -24.55 5.13
C TRP A 434 -23.19 -24.03 6.10
N ASN A 435 -22.78 -23.60 7.31
CA ASN A 435 -23.69 -22.99 8.26
C ASN A 435 -24.10 -21.60 7.80
N TRP A 436 -23.15 -20.80 7.31
CA TRP A 436 -23.43 -19.53 6.66
C TRP A 436 -24.35 -19.72 5.44
N ALA A 437 -24.04 -20.67 4.55
CA ALA A 437 -24.86 -20.95 3.38
C ALA A 437 -26.33 -21.30 3.76
N LYS A 438 -26.50 -22.09 4.83
CA LYS A 438 -27.82 -22.44 5.36
C LYS A 438 -28.55 -21.22 5.94
N ALA A 439 -27.84 -20.33 6.62
CA ALA A 439 -28.39 -19.07 7.13
C ALA A 439 -28.84 -18.15 5.98
N LYS A 440 -28.10 -18.14 4.87
CA LYS A 440 -28.40 -17.36 3.66
C LYS A 440 -29.38 -18.01 2.69
N ARG A 441 -29.96 -19.17 3.04
CA ARG A 441 -30.92 -19.90 2.18
C ARG A 441 -32.01 -19.01 1.58
N LYS A 442 -32.60 -18.12 2.39
CA LYS A 442 -33.69 -17.26 1.90
C LYS A 442 -33.22 -16.32 0.79
N VAL A 443 -32.06 -15.70 0.97
CA VAL A 443 -31.45 -14.78 0.00
C VAL A 443 -31.09 -15.54 -1.28
N LEU A 444 -30.46 -16.71 -1.16
CA LEU A 444 -30.14 -17.56 -2.31
C LEU A 444 -31.39 -18.00 -3.09
N CYS A 445 -32.50 -18.29 -2.40
CA CYS A 445 -33.78 -18.56 -3.07
C CYS A 445 -34.30 -17.32 -3.80
N SER A 446 -34.25 -16.14 -3.18
CA SER A 446 -34.67 -14.88 -3.82
C SER A 446 -33.79 -14.52 -5.03
N CYS A 447 -32.49 -14.81 -4.98
CA CYS A 447 -31.61 -14.66 -6.14
C CYS A 447 -32.06 -15.56 -7.30
N LEU A 448 -32.32 -16.85 -7.02
CA LEU A 448 -32.79 -17.78 -8.04
C LEU A 448 -34.15 -17.36 -8.63
N GLU A 449 -35.08 -16.93 -7.77
CA GLU A 449 -36.39 -16.44 -8.20
C GLU A 449 -36.26 -15.21 -9.12
N SER A 450 -35.35 -14.28 -8.79
CA SER A 450 -35.13 -13.10 -9.63
C SER A 450 -34.45 -13.45 -10.96
N LEU A 451 -33.48 -14.38 -10.98
CA LEU A 451 -32.90 -14.88 -12.23
C LEU A 451 -33.95 -15.49 -13.14
N ILE A 452 -34.86 -16.31 -12.60
CA ILE A 452 -35.97 -16.91 -13.36
C ILE A 452 -36.93 -15.84 -13.86
N ALA A 453 -37.23 -14.80 -13.07
CA ALA A 453 -38.15 -13.74 -13.48
C ALA A 453 -37.59 -12.87 -14.61
N ARG A 454 -36.26 -12.79 -14.75
CA ARG A 454 -35.58 -12.03 -15.82
C ARG A 454 -35.52 -12.78 -17.14
N ASP A 455 -35.67 -14.11 -17.13
CA ASP A 455 -35.82 -14.94 -18.32
C ASP A 455 -37.26 -14.87 -18.87
N ALA A 456 -37.46 -14.05 -19.90
CA ALA A 456 -38.80 -13.73 -20.41
C ALA A 456 -39.48 -14.90 -21.15
N ASN A 457 -38.72 -15.89 -21.64
CA ASN A 457 -39.24 -16.96 -22.51
C ASN A 457 -39.01 -18.38 -21.96
N GLY A 458 -38.28 -18.52 -20.85
CA GLY A 458 -37.95 -19.78 -20.19
C GLY A 458 -36.82 -20.55 -20.85
N ASP A 459 -35.94 -19.91 -21.64
CA ASP A 459 -34.82 -20.57 -22.33
C ASP A 459 -33.51 -20.60 -21.52
N GLY A 460 -33.48 -19.96 -20.35
CA GLY A 460 -32.34 -19.86 -19.45
C GLY A 460 -31.42 -18.67 -19.73
N ILE A 461 -31.83 -17.69 -20.53
CA ILE A 461 -31.08 -16.47 -20.87
C ILE A 461 -31.95 -15.24 -20.58
N ILE A 462 -31.31 -14.11 -20.20
CA ILE A 462 -31.98 -12.81 -20.00
C ILE A 462 -32.62 -12.26 -21.28
#